data_AF-A0AAW2WG76-F1
#
_entry.id   AF-A0AAW2WG76-F1
#
_cell.length_a   1.000
_cell.length_b   1.000
_cell.length_c   1.000
_cell.angle_alpha   90.00
_cell.angle_beta   90.00
_cell.angle_gamma   90.00
#
_symmetry.space_group_name_H-M   'P 1'
#
loop_
_entity.id
_entity.type
_entity.pdbx_description
1 polymer ?
#
loop_
_entity_poly.entity_id
_entity_poly.type
_entity_poly.pdbx_seq_one_letter_code
_entity_poly.pdbx_strand_id
1 'polypeptide(L)'
;MLANKALRAGYFWPTMKQDAIRLVSKCERCQKHSSLIHQPAEPLTTMLSPCPFMQWGMDIVGPFPLAFPLAVGQRKFLLVAINYFTKWVEAEPLARITEGEGRRIQEWCQGLHIRQKFTTVAHPQANGQVEVTNRILVQGIKRRLKRVGENWAEELTSVLWAYKTTPRGSTGESPFSLVYGTEAVIPAELGLPSHRVMNFLEECNENLLRENLDLIEELREKAFLRIQRYKNIMINSYNKRVKS
;
A
#
# COMPACT_ATOMS: atom_id res chain seq x y z
N MET A 1 21.59 -27.14 0.31
CA MET A 1 22.85 -27.31 -0.44
C MET A 1 22.97 -28.75 -0.92
N LEU A 2 23.28 -28.96 -2.21
CA LEU A 2 23.48 -30.27 -2.84
C LEU A 2 24.53 -31.14 -2.13
N ALA A 3 25.63 -30.53 -1.68
CA ALA A 3 26.67 -31.23 -0.90
C ALA A 3 26.11 -31.90 0.38
N ASN A 4 25.20 -31.24 1.10
CA ASN A 4 24.59 -31.82 2.30
C ASN A 4 23.63 -32.98 1.98
N LYS A 5 23.02 -32.99 0.79
CA LYS A 5 22.20 -34.13 0.35
C LYS A 5 23.07 -35.34 -0.02
N ALA A 6 24.20 -35.11 -0.70
CA ALA A 6 25.17 -36.17 -1.03
C ALA A 6 25.79 -36.77 0.25
N LEU A 7 26.14 -35.93 1.22
CA LEU A 7 26.62 -36.37 2.54
C LEU A 7 25.60 -37.25 3.27
N ARG A 8 24.32 -36.85 3.29
CA ARG A 8 23.23 -37.64 3.91
C ARG A 8 22.96 -38.97 3.19
N ALA A 9 23.34 -39.06 1.92
CA ALA A 9 23.26 -40.29 1.14
C ALA A 9 24.53 -41.16 1.25
N GLY A 10 25.49 -40.79 2.10
CA GLY A 10 26.70 -41.57 2.37
C GLY A 10 27.89 -41.30 1.44
N TYR A 11 27.77 -40.33 0.52
CA TYR A 11 28.85 -39.98 -0.40
C TYR A 11 29.70 -38.85 0.18
N PHE A 12 31.03 -38.98 0.09
CA PHE A 12 31.97 -37.96 0.52
C PHE A 12 33.16 -37.85 -0.43
N TRP A 13 33.58 -36.62 -0.73
CA TRP A 13 34.87 -36.35 -1.35
C TRP A 13 35.36 -34.93 -0.96
N PRO A 14 36.68 -34.68 -0.94
CA PRO A 14 37.24 -33.45 -0.36
C PRO A 14 36.72 -32.14 -1.00
N THR A 15 36.47 -32.13 -2.30
CA THR A 15 36.04 -30.95 -3.06
C THR A 15 34.52 -30.81 -3.20
N MET A 16 33.71 -31.67 -2.54
CA MET A 16 32.27 -31.75 -2.80
C MET A 16 31.48 -30.45 -2.65
N LYS A 17 31.89 -29.57 -1.73
CA LYS A 17 31.29 -28.24 -1.58
C LYS A 17 31.59 -27.36 -2.79
N GLN A 18 32.84 -27.36 -3.27
CA GLN A 18 33.28 -26.60 -4.44
C GLN A 18 32.63 -27.15 -5.71
N ASP A 19 32.52 -28.48 -5.84
CA ASP A 19 31.88 -29.11 -6.98
C ASP A 19 30.37 -28.85 -7.01
N ALA A 20 29.70 -28.85 -5.84
CA ALA A 20 28.29 -28.46 -5.75
C ALA A 20 28.09 -26.99 -6.18
N ILE A 21 28.98 -26.08 -5.79
CA ILE A 21 28.94 -24.67 -6.22
C ILE A 21 29.19 -24.57 -7.73
N ARG A 22 30.20 -25.28 -8.26
CA ARG A 22 30.54 -25.31 -9.69
C ARG A 22 29.40 -25.88 -10.55
N LEU A 23 28.69 -26.88 -10.04
CA LEU A 23 27.55 -27.48 -10.71
C LEU A 23 26.33 -26.54 -10.73
N VAL A 24 26.05 -25.87 -9.61
CA VAL A 24 24.94 -24.90 -9.52
C VAL A 24 25.23 -23.64 -10.34
N SER A 25 26.48 -23.17 -10.38
CA SER A 25 26.89 -22.00 -11.19
C SER A 25 26.79 -22.24 -12.70
N LYS A 26 27.05 -23.48 -13.16
CA LYS A 26 26.88 -23.85 -14.58
C LYS A 26 25.44 -24.19 -14.97
N CYS A 27 24.55 -24.43 -14.00
CA CYS A 27 23.17 -24.82 -14.28
C CYS A 27 22.30 -23.60 -14.57
N GLU A 28 21.97 -23.38 -15.85
CA GLU A 28 21.16 -22.24 -16.30
C GLU A 28 19.78 -22.17 -15.61
N ARG A 29 19.12 -23.32 -15.40
CA ARG A 29 17.84 -23.37 -14.68
C ARG A 29 17.98 -22.90 -13.24
N CYS A 30 19.05 -23.30 -12.56
CA CYS A 30 19.32 -22.86 -11.19
C CYS A 30 19.69 -21.38 -11.13
N GLN A 31 20.43 -20.85 -12.12
CA GLN A 31 20.77 -19.44 -12.18
C GLN A 31 19.54 -18.56 -12.46
N LYS A 32 18.68 -18.96 -13.40
CA LYS A 32 17.47 -18.20 -13.78
C LYS A 32 16.38 -18.22 -12.71
N HIS A 33 16.25 -19.32 -11.96
CA HIS A 33 15.18 -19.51 -10.96
C HIS A 33 15.70 -19.50 -9.53
N SER A 34 16.94 -19.05 -9.31
CA SER A 34 17.48 -18.87 -7.95
C SER A 34 16.65 -17.86 -7.19
N SER A 35 16.25 -18.19 -5.97
CA SER A 35 15.57 -17.27 -5.06
C SER A 35 16.51 -16.20 -4.48
N LEU A 36 17.82 -16.32 -4.71
CA LEU A 36 18.83 -15.36 -4.28
C LEU A 36 19.06 -14.35 -5.39
N ILE A 37 18.55 -13.13 -5.19
CA ILE A 37 18.78 -12.00 -6.08
C ILE A 37 20.22 -11.52 -5.83
N HIS A 38 21.11 -11.70 -6.81
CA HIS A 38 22.50 -11.24 -6.77
C HIS A 38 22.66 -9.75 -7.13
N GLN A 39 21.59 -8.95 -7.02
CA GLN A 39 21.68 -7.51 -7.24
C GLN A 39 22.40 -6.85 -6.05
N PRO A 40 23.31 -5.91 -6.30
CA PRO A 40 23.92 -5.14 -5.22
C PRO A 40 22.81 -4.41 -4.46
N ALA A 41 22.91 -4.42 -3.13
CA ALA A 41 21.98 -3.68 -2.30
C ALA A 41 22.20 -2.17 -2.50
N GLU A 42 21.30 -1.53 -3.23
CA GLU A 42 21.33 -0.08 -3.42
C GLU A 42 20.74 0.65 -2.20
N PRO A 43 21.23 1.87 -1.89
CA PRO A 43 20.62 2.70 -0.86
C PRO A 43 19.13 2.92 -1.13
N LEU A 44 18.31 2.78 -0.09
CA LEU A 44 16.86 2.92 -0.24
C LEU A 44 16.48 4.36 -0.59
N THR A 45 16.07 4.60 -1.84
CA THR A 45 15.56 5.91 -2.26
C THR A 45 14.16 6.11 -1.70
N THR A 46 13.99 7.12 -0.85
CA THR A 46 12.70 7.38 -0.22
C THR A 46 11.83 8.31 -1.04
N MET A 47 10.65 7.82 -1.43
CA MET A 47 9.62 8.63 -2.11
C MET A 47 8.87 9.51 -1.10
N LEU A 48 9.36 10.72 -0.82
CA LEU A 48 8.67 11.73 0.00
C LEU A 48 7.79 12.62 -0.89
N SER A 49 6.50 12.72 -0.55
CA SER A 49 5.61 13.77 -1.08
C SER A 49 5.63 14.92 -0.07
N PRO A 50 5.96 16.15 -0.47
CA PRO A 50 6.04 17.30 0.45
C PRO A 50 4.67 17.83 0.86
N CYS A 51 3.65 17.67 0.01
CA CYS A 51 2.31 18.17 0.28
C CYS A 51 1.23 17.15 -0.17
N PRO A 52 -0.01 17.29 0.34
CA PRO A 52 -1.17 16.56 -0.14
C PRO A 52 -1.33 16.63 -1.66
N PHE A 53 -1.86 15.56 -2.25
CA PHE A 53 -2.27 15.49 -3.66
C PHE A 53 -1.18 15.65 -4.74
N MET A 54 0.06 16.00 -4.37
CA MET A 54 1.16 16.14 -5.32
C MET A 54 1.56 14.82 -6.00
N GLN A 55 1.55 13.72 -5.25
CA GLN A 55 1.93 12.42 -5.79
C GLN A 55 0.97 11.33 -5.34
N TRP A 56 0.57 10.52 -6.33
CA TRP A 56 -0.24 9.34 -6.16
C TRP A 56 0.53 8.11 -6.65
N GLY A 57 0.37 6.99 -5.95
CA GLY A 57 0.76 5.68 -6.46
C GLY A 57 -0.49 4.90 -6.81
N MET A 58 -0.43 4.19 -7.93
CA MET A 58 -1.52 3.36 -8.43
C MET A 58 -1.05 1.93 -8.58
N ASP A 59 -1.94 0.97 -8.33
CA ASP A 59 -1.67 -0.45 -8.53
C ASP A 59 -2.97 -1.21 -8.75
N ILE A 60 -2.87 -2.39 -9.34
CA ILE A 60 -4.00 -3.30 -9.53
C ILE A 60 -3.79 -4.53 -8.68
N VAL A 61 -4.76 -4.84 -7.82
CA VAL A 61 -4.75 -5.99 -6.93
C VAL A 61 -5.72 -7.04 -7.42
N GLY A 62 -5.29 -8.30 -7.49
CA GLY A 62 -6.15 -9.42 -7.83
C GLY A 62 -5.37 -10.58 -8.50
N PRO A 63 -6.09 -11.57 -9.05
CA PRO A 63 -7.55 -11.71 -9.02
C PRO A 63 -8.09 -12.14 -7.64
N PHE A 64 -9.23 -11.59 -7.23
CA PHE A 64 -10.02 -12.04 -6.09
C PHE A 64 -10.95 -13.20 -6.48
N PRO A 65 -11.29 -14.09 -5.54
CA PRO A 65 -12.28 -15.14 -5.80
C PRO A 65 -13.62 -14.52 -6.16
N LEU A 66 -14.34 -15.14 -7.10
CA LEU A 66 -15.68 -14.74 -7.49
C LEU A 66 -16.65 -15.02 -6.33
N ALA A 67 -17.52 -14.07 -6.02
CA ALA A 67 -18.61 -14.25 -5.08
C ALA A 67 -19.70 -15.13 -5.70
N PHE A 68 -20.17 -16.16 -4.99
CA PHE A 68 -21.28 -17.02 -5.39
C PHE A 68 -22.56 -16.63 -4.60
N PRO A 69 -23.77 -16.66 -5.21
CA PRO A 69 -24.06 -16.83 -6.63
C PRO A 69 -23.63 -15.59 -7.41
N LEU A 70 -23.22 -15.75 -8.69
CA LEU A 70 -22.56 -14.72 -9.52
C LEU A 70 -23.12 -13.31 -9.27
N ALA A 71 -22.52 -12.58 -8.34
CA ALA A 71 -22.94 -11.23 -8.03
C ALA A 71 -22.61 -10.32 -9.23
N VAL A 72 -23.47 -9.32 -9.42
CA VAL A 72 -23.49 -8.36 -10.52
C VAL A 72 -22.08 -7.87 -10.89
N GLY A 73 -21.64 -8.22 -12.10
CA GLY A 73 -20.47 -7.59 -12.75
C GLY A 73 -19.15 -8.36 -12.76
N GLN A 74 -19.07 -9.61 -12.25
CA GLN A 74 -17.85 -10.46 -12.34
C GLN A 74 -16.54 -9.75 -11.92
N ARG A 75 -16.60 -8.91 -10.88
CA ARG A 75 -15.46 -8.10 -10.40
C ARG A 75 -14.38 -9.01 -9.82
N LYS A 76 -13.18 -8.96 -10.41
CA LYS A 76 -12.03 -9.80 -10.06
C LYS A 76 -10.82 -8.99 -9.61
N PHE A 77 -10.76 -7.72 -9.95
CA PHE A 77 -9.59 -6.88 -9.69
C PHE A 77 -10.00 -5.65 -8.89
N LEU A 78 -9.04 -5.02 -8.25
CA LEU A 78 -9.20 -3.77 -7.53
C LEU A 78 -8.14 -2.79 -8.03
N LEU A 79 -8.55 -1.72 -8.69
CA LEU A 79 -7.66 -0.60 -8.96
C LEU A 79 -7.55 0.23 -7.69
N VAL A 80 -6.34 0.43 -7.19
CA VAL A 80 -6.08 1.19 -5.97
C VAL A 80 -5.22 2.40 -6.33
N ALA A 81 -5.62 3.58 -5.89
CA ALA A 81 -4.88 4.82 -6.00
C ALA A 81 -4.69 5.42 -4.60
N ILE A 82 -3.45 5.74 -4.24
CA ILE A 82 -3.11 6.20 -2.89
C ILE A 82 -2.31 7.48 -2.98
N ASN A 83 -2.74 8.50 -2.24
CA ASN A 83 -1.97 9.70 -2.06
C ASN A 83 -0.77 9.47 -1.12
N TYR A 84 0.43 9.83 -1.57
CA TYR A 84 1.66 9.53 -0.82
C TYR A 84 1.85 10.37 0.43
N PHE A 85 1.21 11.54 0.54
CA PHE A 85 1.26 12.37 1.73
C PHE A 85 0.19 11.95 2.73
N THR A 86 -1.08 12.16 2.38
CA THR A 86 -2.23 11.97 3.29
C THR A 86 -2.52 10.50 3.57
N LYS A 87 -1.97 9.60 2.75
CA LYS A 87 -2.36 8.18 2.70
C LYS A 87 -3.83 8.00 2.33
N TRP A 88 -4.48 9.02 1.77
CA TRP A 88 -5.83 8.88 1.26
C TRP A 88 -5.88 7.83 0.16
N VAL A 89 -6.91 6.99 0.16
CA VAL A 89 -7.02 5.84 -0.74
C VAL A 89 -8.35 5.89 -1.45
N GLU A 90 -8.30 5.76 -2.77
CA GLU A 90 -9.46 5.39 -3.56
C GLU A 90 -9.23 4.00 -4.15
N ALA A 91 -10.28 3.18 -4.15
CA ALA A 91 -10.22 1.84 -4.70
C ALA A 91 -11.51 1.51 -5.40
N GLU A 92 -11.40 1.01 -6.64
CA GLU A 92 -12.53 0.72 -7.51
C GLU A 92 -12.46 -0.73 -8.01
N PRO A 93 -13.54 -1.52 -7.88
CA PRO A 93 -13.53 -2.92 -8.28
C PRO A 93 -13.75 -3.04 -9.79
N LEU A 94 -12.88 -3.80 -10.46
CA LEU A 94 -12.87 -4.00 -11.91
C LEU A 94 -13.17 -5.45 -12.29
N ALA A 95 -13.91 -5.64 -13.37
CA ALA A 95 -14.19 -6.96 -13.95
C ALA A 95 -13.04 -7.48 -14.81
N ARG A 96 -12.41 -6.58 -15.58
CA ARG A 96 -11.36 -6.88 -16.55
C ARG A 96 -10.30 -5.79 -16.48
N ILE A 97 -9.09 -6.10 -16.94
CA ILE A 97 -8.02 -5.14 -17.16
C ILE A 97 -7.85 -5.09 -18.67
N THR A 98 -8.10 -3.93 -19.28
CA THR A 98 -7.97 -3.78 -20.73
C THR A 98 -6.91 -2.74 -21.10
N GLU A 99 -6.16 -2.99 -22.18
CA GLU A 99 -5.17 -2.04 -22.69
C GLU A 99 -5.81 -0.72 -23.14
N GLY A 100 -7.05 -0.77 -23.64
CA GLY A 100 -7.81 0.40 -24.05
C GLY A 100 -8.11 1.37 -22.89
N GLU A 101 -8.43 0.85 -21.70
CA GLU A 101 -8.60 1.68 -20.51
C GLU A 101 -7.28 2.33 -20.08
N GLY A 102 -6.16 1.61 -20.18
CA GLY A 102 -4.84 2.16 -19.91
C GLY A 102 -4.51 3.36 -20.81
N ARG A 103 -4.80 3.25 -22.11
CA ARG A 103 -4.59 4.36 -23.06
C ARG A 103 -5.48 5.56 -22.75
N ARG A 104 -6.75 5.33 -22.41
CA ARG A 104 -7.67 6.40 -22.01
C ARG A 104 -7.18 7.16 -20.77
N ILE A 105 -6.66 6.44 -19.77
CA ILE A 105 -6.07 7.07 -18.57
C ILE A 105 -4.83 7.89 -18.95
N GLN A 106 -4.01 7.41 -19.89
CA GLN A 106 -2.86 8.14 -20.39
C GLN A 106 -3.27 9.46 -21.06
N GLU A 107 -4.23 9.42 -21.97
CA GLU A 107 -4.78 10.60 -22.65
C GLU A 107 -5.39 11.60 -21.65
N TRP A 108 -6.17 11.10 -20.68
CA TRP A 108 -6.77 11.91 -19.63
C TRP A 108 -5.73 12.60 -18.76
N CYS A 109 -4.70 11.88 -18.31
CA CYS A 109 -3.61 12.47 -17.55
C CYS A 109 -2.84 13.53 -18.37
N GLN A 110 -2.62 13.29 -19.66
CA GLN A 110 -1.99 14.28 -20.54
C GLN A 110 -2.84 15.55 -20.65
N GLY A 111 -4.15 15.42 -20.85
CA GLY A 111 -5.08 16.56 -20.93
C GLY A 111 -5.14 17.40 -19.64
N LEU A 112 -4.91 16.77 -18.49
CA LEU A 112 -4.87 17.45 -17.18
C LEU A 112 -3.46 17.83 -16.73
N HIS A 113 -2.44 17.69 -17.60
CA HIS A 113 -1.04 17.96 -17.28
C HIS A 113 -0.49 17.14 -16.09
N ILE A 114 -1.03 15.94 -15.88
CA ILE A 114 -0.59 14.99 -14.86
C ILE A 114 0.57 14.18 -15.42
N ARG A 115 1.76 14.34 -14.82
CA ARG A 115 2.96 13.59 -15.20
C ARG A 115 2.90 12.14 -14.72
N GLN A 116 2.69 11.20 -15.63
CA GLN A 116 2.78 9.77 -15.34
C GLN A 116 4.24 9.31 -15.24
N LYS A 117 4.54 8.49 -14.23
CA LYS A 117 5.83 7.82 -14.05
C LYS A 117 5.58 6.34 -13.82
N PHE A 118 6.08 5.50 -14.71
CA PHE A 118 5.98 4.05 -14.56
C PHE A 118 7.20 3.53 -13.81
N THR A 119 6.97 2.69 -12.80
CA THR A 119 8.05 1.98 -12.11
C THR A 119 8.48 0.79 -12.96
N THR A 120 9.78 0.65 -13.20
CA THR A 120 10.33 -0.53 -13.88
C THR A 120 10.17 -1.78 -13.00
N VAL A 121 10.01 -2.95 -13.64
CA VAL A 121 9.93 -4.27 -12.98
C VAL A 121 11.12 -4.53 -12.03
N ALA A 122 12.28 -3.91 -12.30
CA ALA A 122 13.50 -4.05 -11.49
C ALA A 122 13.50 -3.26 -10.16
N HIS A 123 12.57 -2.32 -9.95
CA HIS A 123 12.55 -1.46 -8.74
C HIS A 123 11.16 -1.43 -8.05
N PRO A 124 10.63 -2.58 -7.61
CA PRO A 124 9.32 -2.64 -6.93
C PRO A 124 9.28 -1.82 -5.64
N GLN A 125 10.42 -1.56 -4.99
CA GLN A 125 10.47 -0.72 -3.78
C GLN A 125 9.95 0.70 -4.02
N ALA A 126 10.03 1.21 -5.25
CA ALA A 126 9.51 2.52 -5.63
C ALA A 126 7.97 2.62 -5.46
N ASN A 127 7.25 1.50 -5.59
CA ASN A 127 5.80 1.42 -5.34
C ASN A 127 5.44 0.80 -3.98
N GLY A 128 6.43 0.58 -3.10
CA GLY A 128 6.22 -0.17 -1.85
C GLY A 128 5.19 0.44 -0.89
N GLN A 129 4.92 1.75 -0.97
CA GLN A 129 3.85 2.37 -0.19
C GLN A 129 2.46 1.89 -0.63
N VAL A 130 2.26 1.72 -1.93
CA VAL A 130 1.03 1.17 -2.48
C VAL A 130 0.88 -0.29 -2.09
N GLU A 131 1.93 -1.10 -2.19
CA GLU A 131 1.92 -2.51 -1.80
C GLU A 131 1.58 -2.72 -0.32
N VAL A 132 2.06 -1.85 0.59
CA VAL A 132 1.71 -1.91 2.02
C VAL A 132 0.21 -1.65 2.20
N THR A 133 -0.32 -0.61 1.55
CA THR A 133 -1.75 -0.29 1.65
C THR A 133 -2.61 -1.37 1.01
N ASN A 134 -2.21 -1.92 -0.15
CA ASN A 134 -2.88 -3.03 -0.80
C ASN A 134 -3.00 -4.23 0.13
N ARG A 135 -1.93 -4.56 0.87
CA ARG A 135 -1.98 -5.60 1.91
C ARG A 135 -2.99 -5.28 3.01
N ILE A 136 -3.06 -4.03 3.48
CA ILE A 136 -4.03 -3.61 4.50
C ILE A 136 -5.46 -3.75 3.98
N LEU A 137 -5.75 -3.27 2.77
CA LEU A 137 -7.07 -3.36 2.15
C LEU A 137 -7.49 -4.82 1.95
N VAL A 138 -6.63 -5.64 1.37
CA VAL A 138 -6.88 -7.09 1.17
C VAL A 138 -7.15 -7.79 2.51
N GLN A 139 -6.38 -7.47 3.55
CA GLN A 139 -6.63 -8.03 4.88
C GLN A 139 -7.96 -7.57 5.48
N GLY A 140 -8.32 -6.29 5.30
CA GLY A 140 -9.61 -5.74 5.74
C GLY A 140 -10.78 -6.46 5.08
N ILE A 141 -10.72 -6.60 3.75
CA ILE A 141 -11.71 -7.34 2.96
C ILE A 141 -11.80 -8.80 3.44
N LYS A 142 -10.67 -9.50 3.56
CA LYS A 142 -10.65 -10.90 4.04
C LYS A 142 -11.27 -11.08 5.43
N ARG A 143 -11.09 -10.12 6.34
CA ARG A 143 -11.70 -10.19 7.69
C ARG A 143 -13.22 -9.98 7.65
N ARG A 144 -13.71 -9.11 6.77
CA ARG A 144 -15.15 -8.84 6.60
C ARG A 144 -15.88 -9.99 5.91
N LEU A 145 -15.26 -10.58 4.87
CA LEU A 145 -15.78 -11.76 4.18
C LEU A 145 -16.07 -12.95 5.12
N LYS A 146 -15.20 -13.18 6.12
CA LYS A 146 -15.43 -14.24 7.12
C LYS A 146 -16.67 -14.03 8.00
N ARG A 147 -17.25 -12.81 8.04
CA ARG A 147 -18.36 -12.45 8.92
C ARG A 147 -19.70 -12.35 8.20
N VAL A 148 -19.71 -11.83 6.96
CA VAL A 148 -20.95 -11.35 6.30
C VAL A 148 -21.29 -12.11 5.00
N GLY A 149 -20.37 -12.96 4.48
CA GLY A 149 -20.59 -13.73 3.24
C GLY A 149 -19.64 -13.34 2.11
N GLU A 150 -19.93 -13.81 0.89
CA GLU A 150 -18.95 -13.91 -0.21
C GLU A 150 -18.77 -12.63 -1.06
N ASN A 151 -19.61 -11.60 -0.92
CA ASN A 151 -19.53 -10.42 -1.80
C ASN A 151 -18.55 -9.36 -1.29
N TRP A 152 -17.26 -9.56 -1.61
CA TRP A 152 -16.18 -8.67 -1.19
C TRP A 152 -16.32 -7.22 -1.66
N ALA A 153 -17.01 -6.99 -2.79
CA ALA A 153 -17.13 -5.67 -3.39
C ALA A 153 -18.06 -4.75 -2.59
N GLU A 154 -19.08 -5.29 -1.91
CA GLU A 154 -19.97 -4.53 -1.03
C GLU A 154 -19.26 -4.08 0.25
N GLU A 155 -18.33 -4.90 0.74
CA GLU A 155 -17.54 -4.59 1.94
C GLU A 155 -16.42 -3.58 1.68
N LEU A 156 -16.12 -3.28 0.41
CA LEU A 156 -15.02 -2.38 0.05
C LEU A 156 -15.22 -0.98 0.65
N THR A 157 -16.44 -0.42 0.55
CA THR A 157 -16.74 0.91 1.11
C THR A 157 -16.52 0.94 2.62
N SER A 158 -16.96 -0.09 3.34
CA SER A 158 -16.75 -0.24 4.78
C SER A 158 -15.28 -0.34 5.16
N VAL A 159 -14.48 -1.07 4.37
CA VAL A 159 -13.03 -1.21 4.57
C VAL A 159 -12.31 0.11 4.27
N LEU A 160 -12.68 0.80 3.19
CA LEU A 160 -12.12 2.11 2.83
C LEU A 160 -12.45 3.15 3.89
N TRP A 161 -13.69 3.18 4.40
CA TRP A 161 -14.08 4.09 5.48
C TRP A 161 -13.23 3.85 6.73
N ALA A 162 -13.16 2.60 7.20
CA ALA A 162 -12.32 2.25 8.35
C ALA A 162 -10.85 2.62 8.14
N TYR A 163 -10.32 2.46 6.93
CA TYR A 163 -8.96 2.89 6.61
C TYR A 163 -8.81 4.41 6.72
N LYS A 164 -9.73 5.17 6.09
CA LYS A 164 -9.71 6.63 6.00
C LYS A 164 -9.85 7.29 7.38
N THR A 165 -10.57 6.67 8.32
CA THR A 165 -10.81 7.23 9.66
C THR A 165 -9.92 6.66 10.77
N THR A 166 -8.94 5.81 10.46
CA THR A 166 -8.03 5.27 11.48
C THR A 166 -6.65 5.92 11.36
N PRO A 167 -6.07 6.48 12.45
CA PRO A 167 -4.73 7.03 12.44
C PRO A 167 -3.67 6.06 11.90
N ARG A 168 -2.72 6.54 11.11
CA ARG A 168 -1.62 5.72 10.56
C ARG A 168 -0.36 5.94 11.38
N GLY A 169 0.38 4.87 11.69
CA GLY A 169 1.61 4.99 12.49
C GLY A 169 2.67 5.92 11.89
N SER A 170 2.70 6.06 10.55
CA SER A 170 3.66 6.91 9.85
C SER A 170 3.35 8.41 9.94
N THR A 171 2.06 8.80 9.93
CA THR A 171 1.60 10.19 10.00
C THR A 171 1.22 10.60 11.42
N GLY A 172 0.77 9.67 12.25
CA GLY A 172 0.16 9.96 13.55
C GLY A 172 -1.31 10.35 13.44
N GLU A 173 -1.72 10.90 12.30
CA GLU A 173 -3.08 11.36 12.00
C GLU A 173 -3.82 10.37 11.08
N SER A 174 -5.15 10.49 11.00
CA SER A 174 -5.98 9.72 10.06
C SER A 174 -5.87 10.32 8.64
N PRO A 175 -6.03 9.50 7.58
CA PRO A 175 -6.08 10.05 6.22
C PRO A 175 -7.19 11.08 6.04
N PHE A 176 -8.32 10.93 6.74
CA PHE A 176 -9.44 11.86 6.69
C PHE A 176 -9.08 13.22 7.30
N SER A 177 -8.48 13.27 8.49
CA SER A 177 -8.09 14.54 9.10
C SER A 177 -7.01 15.27 8.30
N LEU A 178 -6.09 14.57 7.64
CA LEU A 178 -5.11 15.20 6.75
C LEU A 178 -5.72 15.84 5.50
N VAL A 179 -6.87 15.36 5.04
CA VAL A 179 -7.58 15.88 3.87
C VAL A 179 -8.53 17.02 4.26
N TYR A 180 -9.34 16.82 5.30
CA TYR A 180 -10.44 17.71 5.66
C TYR A 180 -10.19 18.59 6.88
N GLY A 181 -9.07 18.42 7.59
CA GLY A 181 -8.69 19.21 8.77
C GLY A 181 -9.37 18.78 10.07
N THR A 182 -10.26 17.79 10.03
CA THR A 182 -10.96 17.31 11.22
C THR A 182 -11.19 15.80 11.15
N GLU A 183 -11.43 15.15 12.29
CA GLU A 183 -11.72 13.71 12.33
C GLU A 183 -13.16 13.42 11.91
N ALA A 184 -13.36 12.40 11.08
CA ALA A 184 -14.70 12.00 10.64
C ALA A 184 -15.56 11.51 11.80
N VAL A 185 -16.87 11.76 11.75
CA VAL A 185 -17.84 11.08 12.62
C VAL A 185 -17.96 9.63 12.17
N ILE A 186 -17.49 8.70 12.99
CA ILE A 186 -17.54 7.27 12.68
C ILE A 186 -18.89 6.66 13.09
N PRO A 187 -19.34 5.58 12.44
CA PRO A 187 -20.60 4.92 12.79
C PRO A 187 -20.74 4.52 14.26
N ALA A 188 -19.63 4.19 14.94
CA ALA A 188 -19.64 3.88 16.36
C ALA A 188 -20.12 5.05 17.24
N GLU A 189 -19.82 6.29 16.85
CA GLU A 189 -20.27 7.50 17.55
C GLU A 189 -21.74 7.81 17.29
N LEU A 190 -22.33 7.28 16.21
CA LEU A 190 -23.77 7.39 15.99
C LEU A 190 -24.53 6.37 16.83
N GLY A 191 -23.98 5.16 16.98
CA GLY A 191 -24.56 4.12 17.83
C GLY A 191 -24.39 4.39 19.33
N LEU A 192 -23.31 5.05 19.73
CA LEU A 192 -23.06 5.55 21.08
C LEU A 192 -22.75 7.06 20.96
N PRO A 193 -23.79 7.92 21.02
CA PRO A 193 -23.66 9.36 20.81
C PRO A 193 -22.49 9.96 21.58
N SER A 194 -21.48 10.43 20.84
CA SER A 194 -20.37 11.18 21.43
C SER A 194 -20.82 12.59 21.80
N HIS A 195 -20.03 13.30 22.61
CA HIS A 195 -20.35 14.68 22.99
C HIS A 195 -20.56 15.59 21.78
N ARG A 196 -19.77 15.42 20.72
CA ARG A 196 -19.91 16.22 19.48
C ARG A 196 -21.17 15.89 18.68
N VAL A 197 -21.71 14.67 18.79
CA VAL A 197 -22.98 14.29 18.17
C VAL A 197 -24.15 14.80 18.99
N MET A 198 -24.09 14.66 20.33
CA MET A 198 -25.17 15.09 21.22
C MET A 198 -25.36 16.61 21.27
N ASN A 199 -24.26 17.36 21.23
CA ASN A 199 -24.27 18.82 21.34
C ASN A 199 -24.00 19.51 19.99
N PHE A 200 -24.44 18.88 18.89
CA PHE A 200 -24.28 19.45 17.56
C PHE A 200 -25.13 20.72 17.41
N LEU A 201 -24.46 21.83 17.16
CA LEU A 201 -25.08 23.09 16.75
C LEU A 201 -24.42 23.51 15.44
N GLU A 202 -25.23 23.72 14.41
CA GLU A 202 -24.76 23.96 13.04
C GLU A 202 -23.82 25.17 12.96
N GLU A 203 -24.22 26.31 13.53
CA GLU A 203 -23.42 27.54 13.56
C GLU A 203 -22.07 27.34 14.28
N CYS A 204 -22.08 26.72 15.46
CA CYS A 204 -20.84 26.43 16.20
C CYS A 204 -19.94 25.45 15.44
N ASN A 205 -20.51 24.43 14.78
CA ASN A 205 -19.77 23.45 14.02
C ASN A 205 -19.13 24.08 12.76
N GLU A 206 -19.84 24.98 12.07
CA GLU A 206 -19.26 25.74 10.97
C GLU A 206 -18.06 26.58 11.40
N ASN A 207 -18.20 27.31 12.51
CA ASN A 207 -17.12 28.14 13.05
C ASN A 207 -15.90 27.28 13.43
N LEU A 208 -16.12 26.17 14.13
CA LEU A 208 -15.07 25.22 14.48
C LEU A 208 -14.41 24.60 13.23
N LEU A 209 -15.18 24.32 12.18
CA LEU A 209 -14.63 23.80 10.92
C LEU A 209 -13.72 24.83 10.24
N ARG A 210 -14.09 26.12 10.26
CA ARG A 210 -13.24 27.20 9.75
C ARG A 210 -11.92 27.28 10.53
N GLU A 211 -11.98 27.26 11.86
CA GLU A 211 -10.78 27.24 12.71
C GLU A 211 -9.88 26.02 12.43
N ASN A 212 -10.47 24.83 12.28
CA ASN A 212 -9.73 23.62 11.93
C ASN A 212 -9.05 23.72 10.55
N LEU A 213 -9.70 24.38 9.59
CA LEU A 213 -9.12 24.62 8.26
C LEU A 213 -7.97 25.62 8.32
N ASP A 214 -8.05 26.64 9.17
CA ASP A 214 -6.93 27.58 9.38
C ASP A 214 -5.69 26.85 9.95
N LEU A 215 -5.91 25.85 10.81
CA LEU A 215 -4.85 25.05 11.44
C LEU A 215 -4.41 23.82 10.63
N ILE A 216 -5.03 23.55 9.48
CA ILE A 216 -4.79 22.30 8.73
C ILE A 216 -3.34 22.18 8.25
N GLU A 217 -2.70 23.30 7.92
CA GLU A 217 -1.31 23.31 7.47
C GLU A 217 -0.35 22.94 8.59
N GLU A 218 -0.61 23.37 9.83
CA GLU A 218 0.19 22.96 11.00
C GLU A 218 0.08 21.45 11.24
N LEU A 219 -1.14 20.90 11.12
CA LEU A 219 -1.40 19.47 11.23
C LEU A 219 -0.63 18.69 10.15
N ARG A 220 -0.63 19.20 8.91
CA ARG A 220 0.11 18.62 7.78
C ARG A 220 1.62 18.70 7.98
N GLU A 221 2.14 19.82 8.46
CA GLU A 221 3.57 19.99 8.75
C GLU A 221 4.04 19.01 9.83
N LYS A 222 3.28 18.87 10.92
CA LYS A 222 3.55 17.88 11.97
C LYS A 222 3.55 16.45 11.41
N ALA A 223 2.58 16.10 10.56
CA ALA A 223 2.54 14.81 9.89
C ALA A 223 3.74 14.60 8.96
N PHE A 224 4.15 15.63 8.22
CA PHE A 224 5.32 15.59 7.34
C PHE A 224 6.61 15.31 8.10
N LEU A 225 6.87 16.03 9.20
CA LEU A 225 8.03 15.80 10.07
C LEU A 225 8.06 14.36 10.61
N ARG A 226 6.89 13.81 10.95
CA ARG A 226 6.76 12.42 11.41
C ARG A 226 7.08 11.42 10.30
N ILE A 227 6.57 11.65 9.09
CA ILE A 227 6.89 10.82 7.92
C ILE A 227 8.41 10.84 7.66
N GLN A 228 9.04 12.01 7.66
CA GLN A 228 10.49 12.15 7.46
C GLN A 228 11.26 11.38 8.53
N ARG A 229 10.91 11.55 9.82
CA ARG A 229 11.54 10.82 10.92
C ARG A 229 11.40 9.31 10.78
N TYR A 230 10.20 8.83 10.46
CA TYR A 230 9.93 7.40 10.25
C TYR A 230 10.80 6.82 9.14
N LYS A 231 10.94 7.55 8.01
CA LYS A 231 11.77 7.12 6.89
C LYS A 231 13.26 7.14 7.19
N ASN A 232 13.74 8.14 7.91
CA ASN A 232 15.15 8.20 8.33
C ASN A 232 15.51 7.03 9.22
N ILE A 233 14.63 6.64 10.15
CA ILE A 233 14.81 5.43 10.98
C ILE A 233 14.88 4.19 10.09
N MET A 234 13.96 4.03 9.12
CA MET A 234 13.96 2.90 8.20
C MET A 234 15.23 2.81 7.33
N ILE A 235 15.67 3.94 6.76
CA ILE A 235 16.91 4.03 5.98
C ILE A 235 18.10 3.61 6.84
N ASN A 236 18.21 4.15 8.05
CA ASN A 236 19.31 3.84 8.95
C ASN A 236 19.34 2.37 9.35
N SER A 237 18.18 1.77 9.64
CA SER A 237 18.06 0.35 9.94
C SER A 237 18.40 -0.54 8.74
N TYR A 238 17.99 -0.16 7.53
CA TYR A 238 18.31 -0.89 6.30
C TYR A 238 19.81 -0.81 5.96
N ASN A 239 20.37 0.39 5.92
CA ASN A 239 21.78 0.62 5.57
C ASN A 239 22.75 -0.03 6.57
N LYS A 240 22.37 -0.14 7.84
CA LYS A 240 23.16 -0.91 8.83
C LYS A 240 23.24 -2.41 8.48
N ARG A 241 22.17 -2.99 7.94
CA ARG A 241 22.14 -4.40 7.53
C ARG A 241 22.86 -4.67 6.22
N VAL A 242 22.89 -3.69 5.31
CA VAL A 242 23.57 -3.79 4.02
C VAL A 242 25.10 -3.73 4.15
N LYS A 243 25.62 -3.04 5.18
CA LYS A 243 27.06 -2.96 5.45
C LYS A 243 27.62 -4.15 6.27
N SER A 244 26.79 -5.14 6.60
CA SER A 244 27.14 -6.36 7.33
C SER A 244 27.20 -7.55 6.39
#